data_AF-A0A9P1MNC9-F1
#
_entry.id   AF-A0A9P1MNC9-F1
#
_cell.length_a   1.000
_cell.length_b   1.000
_cell.length_c   1.000
_cell.angle_alpha   90.00
_cell.angle_beta   90.00
_cell.angle_gamma   90.00
#
_symmetry.space_group_name_H-M   'P 1'
#
loop_
_entity.id
_entity.type
_entity.pdbx_description
1 polymer ?
#
loop_
_entity_poly.entity_id
_entity_poly.type
_entity_poly.pdbx_seq_one_letter_code
_entity_poly.pdbx_strand_id
1 'polypeptide(L)'
;MAEDGHRIVSVSVIQDTGTRVQLMFKAQGLKKKKSLVNSIVTVFKKPHHPSKLLANGRFKKFELKDTSFHFILEIRNSSEPRSVEVFHCDINRFPTRVNPESAKFEVLEPASGECFILLSLIKIDNLSTNWKEFMSDNGTVDAAEQSQ
;
A
#
# COMPACT_ATOMS: atom_id res chain seq x y z
N MET A 1 7.70 21.38 21.41
CA MET A 1 6.43 20.70 21.07
C MET A 1 6.62 20.12 19.68
N ALA A 2 6.83 18.81 19.56
CA ALA A 2 6.87 18.18 18.26
C ALA A 2 5.43 17.96 17.83
N GLU A 3 5.00 18.60 16.74
CA GLU A 3 3.76 18.21 16.09
C GLU A 3 3.89 16.72 15.74
N ASP A 4 2.95 15.92 16.23
CA ASP A 4 2.80 14.52 15.86
C ASP A 4 2.25 14.51 14.42
N GLY A 5 3.14 14.86 13.48
CA GLY A 5 2.84 15.05 12.07
C GLY A 5 2.59 13.69 11.44
N HIS A 6 1.34 13.25 11.44
CA HIS A 6 0.91 12.06 10.70
C HIS A 6 1.29 12.23 9.23
N ARG A 7 2.20 11.37 8.74
CA ARG A 7 2.60 11.41 7.32
C ARG A 7 1.64 10.55 6.50
N ILE A 8 1.12 11.10 5.42
CA ILE A 8 0.23 10.36 4.52
C ILE A 8 1.07 9.56 3.52
N VAL A 9 0.68 8.31 3.29
CA VAL A 9 1.25 7.46 2.25
C VAL A 9 0.76 7.95 0.89
N SER A 10 1.67 8.15 -0.06
CA SER A 10 1.27 8.40 -1.44
C SER A 10 0.78 7.10 -2.08
N VAL A 11 -0.43 7.14 -2.64
CA VAL A 11 -1.08 6.01 -3.32
C VAL A 11 -1.06 6.26 -4.82
N SER A 12 -0.78 5.23 -5.62
CA SER A 12 -0.99 5.29 -7.07
C SER A 12 -1.51 3.98 -7.65
N VAL A 13 -2.29 4.06 -8.74
CA VAL A 13 -2.74 2.91 -9.51
C VAL A 13 -1.75 2.67 -10.64
N ILE A 14 -1.00 1.56 -10.57
CA ILE A 14 0.04 1.26 -11.57
C ILE A 14 -0.45 0.33 -12.68
N GLN A 15 -1.47 -0.50 -12.38
CA GLN A 15 -2.07 -1.40 -13.36
C GLN A 15 -3.56 -1.62 -13.06
N ASP A 16 -4.37 -1.65 -14.11
CA ASP A 16 -5.75 -2.11 -14.08
C ASP A 16 -6.01 -2.91 -15.37
N THR A 17 -6.45 -4.16 -15.26
CA THR A 17 -6.76 -5.04 -16.39
C THR A 17 -8.24 -5.42 -16.46
N GLY A 18 -9.11 -4.60 -15.85
CA GLY A 18 -10.54 -4.87 -15.68
C GLY A 18 -10.81 -5.77 -14.48
N THR A 19 -10.21 -6.97 -14.43
CA THR A 19 -10.40 -7.93 -13.32
C THR A 19 -9.41 -7.77 -12.18
N ARG A 20 -8.20 -7.32 -12.47
CA ARG A 20 -7.14 -7.12 -11.47
C ARG A 20 -6.73 -5.65 -11.46
N VAL A 21 -6.54 -5.13 -10.25
CA VAL A 21 -5.93 -3.81 -10.02
C VAL A 21 -4.68 -3.96 -9.16
N GLN A 22 -3.70 -3.11 -9.40
CA GLN A 22 -2.48 -3.02 -8.62
C GLN A 22 -2.24 -1.59 -8.14
N LEU A 23 -2.18 -1.45 -6.82
CA LEU A 23 -1.85 -0.20 -6.12
C LEU A 23 -0.38 -0.21 -5.71
N MET A 24 0.24 0.96 -5.76
CA MET A 24 1.57 1.22 -5.23
C MET A 24 1.48 2.24 -4.09
N PHE A 25 2.14 1.95 -2.98
CA PHE A 25 2.23 2.79 -1.82
C PHE A 25 3.67 3.25 -1.60
N LYS A 26 3.86 4.57 -1.53
CA LYS A 26 5.16 5.20 -1.23
C LYS A 26 5.11 5.80 0.18
N ALA A 27 5.98 5.29 1.05
CA ALA A 27 6.28 5.85 2.36
C ALA A 27 7.78 6.17 2.42
N GLN A 28 8.13 7.40 2.77
CA GLN A 28 9.51 7.85 2.77
C GLN A 28 10.36 7.06 3.78
N GLY A 29 11.59 6.74 3.39
CA GLY A 29 12.54 6.04 4.28
C GLY A 29 12.29 4.53 4.42
N LEU A 30 11.31 3.97 3.71
CA LEU A 30 11.06 2.54 3.69
C LEU A 30 12.26 1.77 3.12
N LYS A 31 12.65 0.69 3.77
CA LYS A 31 13.72 -0.21 3.31
C LYS A 31 13.20 -1.65 3.21
N LYS A 32 13.54 -2.31 2.10
CA LYS A 32 13.25 -3.73 1.89
C LYS A 32 14.20 -4.58 2.71
N LYS A 33 13.69 -5.68 3.27
CA LYS A 33 14.52 -6.68 3.91
C LYS A 33 15.35 -7.41 2.85
N LYS A 34 16.66 -7.21 2.83
CA LYS A 34 17.58 -7.95 1.97
C LYS A 34 17.63 -9.40 2.46
N SER A 35 17.11 -10.33 1.67
CA SER A 35 17.33 -11.77 1.89
C SER A 35 18.69 -12.12 1.27
N LEU A 36 19.51 -12.92 1.96
CA LEU A 36 20.75 -13.49 1.42
C LEU A 36 20.49 -14.52 0.30
N VAL A 37 19.23 -14.84 0.03
CA VAL A 37 18.81 -15.71 -1.07
C VAL A 37 18.13 -14.82 -2.11
N ASN A 38 18.83 -14.62 -3.24
CA ASN A 38 18.26 -14.06 -4.46
C ASN A 38 17.11 -14.96 -4.91
N SER A 39 15.86 -14.65 -4.57
CA SER A 39 14.69 -14.98 -5.40
C SER A 39 13.38 -14.41 -4.85
N ILE A 40 12.77 -13.61 -5.72
CA ILE A 40 11.37 -13.74 -6.15
C ILE A 40 10.31 -13.65 -5.05
N VAL A 41 9.67 -12.47 -5.01
CA VAL A 41 8.26 -12.24 -4.68
C VAL A 41 7.69 -13.21 -3.64
N THR A 42 7.85 -12.87 -2.37
CA THR A 42 7.12 -13.57 -1.30
C THR A 42 5.65 -13.15 -1.36
N VAL A 43 4.88 -13.85 -2.20
CA VAL A 43 3.42 -13.72 -2.26
C VAL A 43 2.84 -14.27 -0.96
N PHE A 44 2.36 -13.39 -0.08
CA PHE A 44 1.53 -13.83 1.02
C PHE A 44 0.16 -14.26 0.49
N LYS A 45 -0.22 -15.52 0.73
CA LYS A 45 -1.57 -16.02 0.48
C LYS A 45 -2.59 -15.61 1.56
N LYS A 46 -2.14 -15.00 2.67
CA LYS A 46 -3.00 -14.43 3.71
C LYS A 46 -2.35 -13.16 4.30
N PRO A 47 -3.06 -12.02 4.35
CA PRO A 47 -2.47 -10.72 4.60
C PRO A 47 -2.39 -10.43 6.11
N HIS A 48 -1.80 -11.34 6.90
CA HIS A 48 -1.73 -11.06 8.34
C HIS A 48 -0.60 -10.09 8.67
N HIS A 49 0.59 -10.17 8.04
CA HIS A 49 1.68 -9.24 8.39
C HIS A 49 2.71 -9.00 7.24
N PRO A 50 2.50 -7.99 6.37
CA PRO A 50 3.49 -7.58 5.35
C PRO A 50 4.81 -7.05 5.94
N SER A 51 4.85 -6.77 7.26
CA SER A 51 6.05 -6.33 7.99
C SER A 51 7.29 -7.22 7.79
N LYS A 52 7.12 -8.52 7.51
CA LYS A 52 8.26 -9.45 7.32
C LYS A 52 9.11 -9.12 6.08
N LEU A 53 8.57 -8.33 5.15
CA LEU A 53 9.25 -7.90 3.93
C LEU A 53 10.08 -6.62 4.10
N LEU A 54 9.91 -5.94 5.23
CA LEU A 54 10.50 -4.63 5.50
C LEU A 54 11.68 -4.79 6.46
N ALA A 55 12.77 -4.07 6.20
CA ALA A 55 13.94 -4.06 7.06
C ALA A 55 13.74 -3.17 8.29
N ASN A 56 13.01 -2.06 8.10
CA ASN A 56 12.81 -1.02 9.11
C ASN A 56 11.34 -0.64 9.31
N GLY A 57 10.42 -1.33 8.67
CA GLY A 57 8.98 -1.04 8.71
C GLY A 57 8.18 -2.04 9.53
N ARG A 58 7.17 -1.57 10.26
CA ARG A 58 6.22 -2.40 10.99
C ARG A 58 4.80 -1.86 10.82
N PHE A 59 3.93 -2.69 10.28
CA PHE A 59 2.49 -2.42 10.30
C PHE A 59 1.95 -2.57 11.72
N LYS A 60 1.34 -1.50 12.24
CA LYS A 60 0.60 -1.46 13.51
C LYS A 60 -0.87 -1.78 13.30
N LYS A 61 -1.41 -1.33 12.18
CA LYS A 61 -2.76 -1.61 11.72
C LYS A 61 -2.69 -2.02 10.26
N PHE A 62 -3.51 -3.00 9.88
CA PHE A 62 -3.66 -3.44 8.51
C PHE A 62 -5.05 -4.06 8.39
N GLU A 63 -5.94 -3.39 7.68
CA GLU A 63 -7.33 -3.79 7.49
C GLU A 63 -7.69 -3.65 6.01
N LEU A 64 -8.00 -4.76 5.36
CA LEU A 64 -8.51 -4.80 4.00
C LEU A 64 -9.91 -5.40 4.02
N LYS A 65 -10.88 -4.59 3.61
CA LYS A 65 -12.27 -5.00 3.37
C LYS A 65 -12.53 -5.01 1.87
N ASP A 66 -13.69 -5.48 1.47
CA ASP A 66 -14.09 -5.50 0.06
C ASP A 66 -14.25 -4.09 -0.54
N THR A 67 -14.46 -3.09 0.30
CA THR A 67 -14.76 -1.71 -0.08
C THR A 67 -13.72 -0.69 0.39
N SER A 68 -12.82 -1.07 1.30
CA SER A 68 -11.92 -0.12 1.94
C SER A 68 -10.59 -0.75 2.33
N PHE A 69 -9.59 0.10 2.51
CA PHE A 69 -8.26 -0.31 2.92
C PHE A 69 -7.61 0.72 3.83
N HIS A 70 -7.16 0.25 4.99
CA HIS A 70 -6.57 1.08 6.02
C HIS A 70 -5.31 0.43 6.57
N PHE A 71 -4.21 1.17 6.66
CA PHE A 71 -3.04 0.71 7.39
C PHE A 71 -2.29 1.85 8.09
N ILE A 72 -1.60 1.47 9.17
CA ILE A 72 -0.66 2.33 9.89
C ILE A 72 0.70 1.65 9.86
N LEU A 73 1.69 2.34 9.31
CA LEU A 73 3.06 1.85 9.11
C LEU A 73 4.03 2.71 9.93
N GLU A 74 4.72 2.07 10.88
CA GLU A 74 5.88 2.67 11.54
C GLU A 74 7.14 2.39 10.74
N ILE A 75 7.93 3.42 10.47
CA ILE A 75 9.25 3.31 9.86
C ILE A 75 10.29 3.80 10.86
N ARG A 76 11.24 2.93 11.20
CA ARG A 76 12.37 3.29 12.05
C ARG A 76 13.47 3.92 11.20
N ASN A 77 13.95 5.08 11.65
CA ASN A 77 15.11 5.69 11.04
C ASN A 77 16.37 4.89 11.43
N SER A 78 17.17 4.50 10.44
CA SER A 78 18.44 3.80 10.68
C SER A 78 19.54 4.70 11.25
N SER A 79 19.52 6.01 10.98
CA SER A 79 20.50 6.95 11.54
C SER A 79 20.15 7.39 12.96
N GLU A 80 18.86 7.36 13.32
CA GLU A 80 18.36 7.73 14.64
C GLU A 80 17.45 6.61 15.18
N PRO A 81 18.01 5.58 15.85
CA PRO A 81 17.26 4.37 16.22
C PRO A 81 16.06 4.60 17.16
N ARG A 82 16.02 5.75 17.84
CA ARG A 82 14.90 6.17 18.70
C ARG A 82 13.80 6.92 17.94
N SER A 83 14.06 7.33 16.71
CA SER A 83 13.12 8.03 15.84
C SER A 83 12.26 7.03 15.06
N VAL A 84 10.95 7.18 15.21
CA VAL A 84 9.92 6.41 14.51
C VAL A 84 9.03 7.40 13.78
N GLU A 85 8.91 7.22 12.47
CA GLU A 85 7.95 7.97 11.66
C GLU A 85 6.70 7.11 11.46
N VAL A 86 5.53 7.71 11.62
CA VAL A 86 4.23 7.03 11.48
C VAL A 86 3.55 7.48 10.19
N PHE A 87 3.26 6.50 9.33
CA PHE A 87 2.60 6.70 8.06
C PHE A 87 1.19 6.10 8.05
N HIS A 88 0.23 6.86 7.52
CA HIS A 88 -1.17 6.48 7.41
C HIS A 88 -1.56 6.33 5.95
N CYS A 89 -2.34 5.28 5.65
CA CYS A 89 -3.02 5.13 4.38
C CYS A 89 -4.46 4.78 4.68
N ASP A 90 -5.38 5.62 4.22
CA ASP A 90 -6.80 5.47 4.41
C ASP A 90 -7.48 5.59 3.04
N ILE A 91 -8.10 4.49 2.59
CA ILE A 91 -8.99 4.47 1.43
C ILE A 91 -10.35 4.05 1.97
N ASN A 92 -11.24 5.01 2.15
CA ASN A 92 -12.53 4.80 2.79
C ASN A 92 -13.52 4.09 1.88
N ARG A 93 -13.45 4.35 0.57
CA ARG A 93 -14.22 3.63 -0.43
C ARG A 93 -13.42 3.47 -1.73
N PHE A 94 -13.14 2.23 -2.13
CA PHE A 94 -12.60 1.95 -3.45
C PHE A 94 -13.58 2.34 -4.58
N PRO A 95 -13.11 2.58 -5.81
CA PRO A 95 -13.98 2.87 -6.96
C PRO A 95 -14.92 1.70 -7.28
N THR A 96 -14.51 0.47 -6.96
CA THR A 96 -15.32 -0.76 -7.07
C THR A 96 -14.96 -1.71 -5.93
N ARG A 97 -15.76 -2.75 -5.70
CA ARG A 97 -15.47 -3.77 -4.69
C ARG A 97 -14.35 -4.71 -5.15
N VAL A 98 -13.59 -5.21 -4.18
CA VAL A 98 -12.50 -6.17 -4.36
C VAL A 98 -12.72 -7.42 -3.52
N ASN A 99 -12.03 -8.51 -3.86
CA ASN A 99 -11.93 -9.70 -3.02
C ASN A 99 -10.71 -9.58 -2.07
N PRO A 100 -10.90 -9.36 -0.76
CA PRO A 100 -9.77 -9.23 0.18
C PRO A 100 -8.88 -10.48 0.24
N GLU A 101 -9.47 -11.68 0.09
CA GLU A 101 -8.74 -12.95 0.12
C GLU A 101 -7.84 -13.14 -1.11
N SER A 102 -8.04 -12.34 -2.16
CA SER A 102 -7.19 -12.36 -3.36
C SER A 102 -5.92 -11.51 -3.24
N ALA A 103 -5.78 -10.75 -2.14
CA ALA A 103 -4.75 -9.74 -1.97
C ALA A 103 -3.34 -10.34 -2.02
N LYS A 104 -2.47 -9.73 -2.82
CA LYS A 104 -1.04 -10.05 -2.87
C LYS A 104 -0.23 -8.82 -2.55
N PHE A 105 0.71 -8.98 -1.62
CA PHE A 105 1.64 -7.94 -1.21
C PHE A 105 3.05 -8.22 -1.70
N GLU A 106 3.69 -7.20 -2.24
CA GLU A 106 5.08 -7.26 -2.69
C GLU A 106 5.81 -6.00 -2.23
N VAL A 107 7.13 -6.09 -2.06
CA VAL A 107 7.98 -4.92 -1.82
C VAL A 107 8.97 -4.83 -2.97
N LEU A 108 8.88 -3.73 -3.71
CA LEU A 108 9.80 -3.39 -4.79
C LEU A 108 10.88 -2.44 -4.28
N GLU A 109 12.09 -2.65 -4.78
CA GLU A 109 13.24 -1.76 -4.56
C GLU A 109 13.90 -1.61 -5.95
N PRO A 110 13.53 -0.59 -6.73
CA PRO A 110 14.17 -0.29 -8.00
C PRO A 110 15.62 0.14 -7.80
N ALA A 111 16.37 0.32 -8.90
CA ALA A 111 17.77 0.76 -8.86
C ALA A 111 17.98 2.11 -8.14
N SER A 112 16.93 2.93 -7.99
CA SER A 112 16.94 4.17 -7.20
C SER A 112 17.12 3.93 -5.69
N GLY A 113 16.88 2.73 -5.18
CA GLY A 113 16.92 2.38 -3.76
C GLY A 113 15.67 2.80 -2.97
N GLU A 114 14.72 3.52 -3.57
CA GLU A 114 13.43 3.80 -2.93
C GLU A 114 12.57 2.53 -2.88
N CYS A 115 12.03 2.18 -1.71
CA CYS A 115 11.17 1.01 -1.58
C CYS A 115 9.69 1.37 -1.68
N PHE A 116 8.93 0.51 -2.35
CA PHE A 116 7.49 0.66 -2.55
C PHE A 116 6.77 -0.61 -2.12
N ILE A 117 5.58 -0.48 -1.55
CA ILE A 117 4.69 -1.61 -1.29
C ILE A 117 3.70 -1.71 -2.45
N LEU A 118 3.60 -2.88 -3.06
CA LEU A 118 2.56 -3.18 -4.04
C LEU A 118 1.45 -4.00 -3.41
N LEU A 119 0.22 -3.68 -3.77
CA LEU A 119 -0.98 -4.43 -3.43
C LEU A 119 -1.73 -4.77 -4.72
N SER A 120 -1.82 -6.07 -5.02
CA SER A 120 -2.64 -6.57 -6.13
C SER A 120 -3.95 -7.12 -5.60
N LEU A 121 -5.07 -6.70 -6.19
CA LEU A 121 -6.43 -7.04 -5.79
C LEU A 121 -7.22 -7.54 -7.01
N ILE A 122 -8.19 -8.43 -6.79
CA ILE A 122 -9.17 -8.83 -7.80
C ILE A 122 -10.48 -8.09 -7.55
N LYS A 123 -11.01 -7.42 -8.57
CA LYS A 123 -12.33 -6.78 -8.51
C LYS A 123 -13.43 -7.84 -8.55
N ILE A 124 -14.50 -7.61 -7.81
CA ILE A 124 -15.67 -8.52 -7.76
C ILE A 124 -16.95 -7.90 -8.30
N ASP A 125 -16.93 -6.61 -8.62
CA ASP A 125 -18.01 -5.92 -9.31
C ASP A 125 -17.47 -4.83 -10.25
N ASN A 126 -18.38 -4.29 -11.07
CA ASN A 126 -18.16 -3.16 -11.97
C ASN A 126 -16.78 -3.17 -12.67
N LEU A 127 -16.47 -4.30 -13.31
CA LEU A 127 -15.15 -4.58 -13.90
C LEU A 127 -14.74 -3.59 -15.00
N SER A 128 -15.71 -2.85 -15.55
CA SER A 128 -15.50 -1.79 -16.54
C SER A 128 -14.90 -0.51 -15.95
N THR A 129 -15.03 -0.25 -14.65
CA THR A 129 -14.44 0.95 -14.04
C THR A 129 -12.92 0.81 -13.99
N ASN A 130 -12.22 1.66 -14.76
CA ASN A 130 -10.78 1.74 -14.78
C ASN A 130 -10.29 2.63 -13.62
N TRP A 131 -9.60 2.05 -12.64
CA TRP A 131 -9.13 2.76 -11.46
C TRP A 131 -7.99 3.74 -11.79
N LYS A 132 -7.24 3.49 -12.87
CA LYS A 132 -6.17 4.39 -13.30
C LYS A 132 -6.74 5.67 -13.91
N GLU A 133 -7.76 5.55 -14.73
CA GLU A 133 -8.53 6.68 -15.27
C GLU A 133 -9.23 7.42 -14.12
N PHE A 134 -9.94 6.69 -13.24
CA PHE A 134 -10.56 7.27 -12.05
C PHE A 134 -9.57 8.10 -11.24
N MET A 135 -8.40 7.55 -10.90
CA MET A 135 -7.39 8.29 -10.14
C MET A 135 -6.84 9.49 -10.92
N SER A 136 -6.65 9.37 -12.24
CA SER A 136 -6.19 10.48 -13.09
C SER A 136 -7.18 11.65 -13.06
N ASP A 137 -8.47 11.36 -13.06
CA ASP A 137 -9.53 12.38 -13.08
C ASP A 137 -9.77 12.99 -11.69
N ASN A 138 -9.59 12.21 -10.62
CA ASN A 138 -9.97 12.58 -9.27
C ASN A 138 -8.79 12.92 -8.35
N GLY A 139 -7.55 12.64 -8.76
CA GLY A 139 -6.33 12.77 -7.94
C GLY A 139 -6.18 11.72 -6.84
N THR A 140 -7.21 10.89 -6.60
CA THR A 140 -7.26 9.87 -5.56
C THR A 140 -7.97 8.61 -6.05
N VAL A 141 -7.72 7.49 -5.38
CA VAL A 141 -8.49 6.26 -5.56
C VAL A 141 -9.62 6.14 -4.52
N ASP A 142 -9.71 7.07 -3.56
CA ASP A 142 -10.81 7.09 -2.57
C ASP A 142 -12.05 7.76 -3.16
N ALA A 143 -13.02 6.94 -3.56
CA ALA A 143 -14.29 7.39 -4.08
C ALA A 143 -15.17 8.07 -3.01
N ALA A 144 -14.86 7.95 -1.71
CA ALA A 144 -15.60 8.67 -0.68
C ALA A 144 -15.34 10.19 -0.75
N GLU A 145 -14.17 10.61 -1.23
CA GLU A 145 -13.82 12.03 -1.40
C GLU A 145 -14.60 12.71 -2.54
N GLN A 146 -15.26 11.92 -3.41
CA GLN A 146 -16.07 12.41 -4.53
C GLN A 146 -17.56 12.62 -4.17
N SER A 147 -17.94 12.46 -2.91
CA SER A 147 -19.34 12.62 -2.44
C SER A 147 -19.58 13.91 -1.65
N GLN A 148 -18.79 14.96 -1.93
CA GLN A 148 -18.97 16.31 -1.40
C GLN A 148 -19.53 17.27 -2.43
#